data_AF-A0A9P1HF17-F1
#
_entry.id   AF-A0A9P1HF17-F1
#
_cell.length_a   1.000
_cell.length_b   1.000
_cell.length_c   1.000
_cell.angle_alpha   90.00
_cell.angle_beta   90.00
_cell.angle_gamma   90.00
#
_symmetry.space_group_name_H-M   'P 1'
#
loop_
_entity.id
_entity.type
_entity.pdbx_description
1 polymer ?
#
loop_
_entity_poly.entity_id
_entity_poly.type
_entity_poly.pdbx_seq_one_letter_code
_entity_poly.pdbx_strand_id
1 'polypeptide(L)'
;MLDKFEGASVGIICDVYYSGMSHRYFVKCRQTGWRSSSMSIENGNITVNPPFIQEMFIYKLFSLINVGGEVHFPLPMTPESKKPLYIATRNVTFTLAKELTRATINYETISLVYFLQFILSLGDVLTNGANYGHTIEGHPVIVDFCIIPKDDYLLTDEQISTFWNEKVHCTSQFISEGLQNIPKERKEEIIRKAIQEWKLFEALDQAKIYVEQFVAENEHRLEVSGDLNGYVKDIQTNIN
;
A
#
# COMPACT_ATOMS: atom_id res chain seq x y z
N MET A 1 2.00 29.09 -2.07
CA MET A 1 1.56 28.45 -0.83
C MET A 1 0.28 27.72 -1.17
N LEU A 2 0.31 26.39 -1.31
CA LEU A 2 -0.88 25.59 -1.56
C LEU A 2 -1.35 25.07 -0.21
N ASP A 3 -2.44 25.65 0.27
CA ASP A 3 -3.13 25.20 1.47
C ASP A 3 -3.70 23.80 1.24
N LYS A 4 -3.26 22.84 2.07
CA LYS A 4 -3.84 21.49 2.15
C LYS A 4 -5.15 21.57 2.96
N PHE A 5 -6.24 21.95 2.33
CA PHE A 5 -7.58 21.63 2.82
C PHE A 5 -8.11 20.44 2.02
N GLU A 6 -8.41 19.36 2.75
CA GLU A 6 -8.95 18.05 2.33
C GLU A 6 -7.93 16.89 2.37
N GLY A 7 -8.07 16.09 3.43
CA GLY A 7 -7.25 14.92 3.74
C GLY A 7 -5.96 15.28 4.46
N ALA A 8 -5.80 14.87 5.72
CA ALA A 8 -4.52 14.96 6.43
C ALA A 8 -3.49 14.06 5.72
N SER A 9 -2.87 14.58 4.66
CA SER A 9 -1.68 14.04 4.02
C SER A 9 -0.52 14.21 5.01
N VAL A 10 -0.28 13.18 5.83
CA VAL A 10 0.81 13.11 6.84
C VAL A 10 2.15 12.79 6.16
N GLY A 11 2.46 13.48 5.07
CA GLY A 11 3.70 13.29 4.32
C GLY A 11 4.25 14.58 3.74
N ILE A 12 5.57 14.64 3.69
CA ILE A 12 6.35 15.72 3.09
C ILE A 12 7.01 15.21 1.81
N ILE A 13 7.08 16.06 0.79
CA ILE A 13 7.94 15.79 -0.37
C ILE A 13 9.28 16.48 -0.08
N CYS A 14 10.38 15.74 -0.18
CA CYS A 14 11.72 16.29 0.01
C CYS A 14 12.65 15.86 -1.12
N ASP A 15 13.59 16.75 -1.45
CA ASP A 15 14.73 16.43 -2.31
C ASP A 15 15.89 15.98 -1.40
N VAL A 16 16.36 14.75 -1.61
CA VAL A 16 17.46 14.13 -0.87
C VAL A 16 18.71 14.17 -1.73
N TYR A 17 19.76 14.79 -1.20
CA TYR A 17 21.07 14.89 -1.85
C TYR A 17 22.05 13.92 -1.20
N TYR A 18 22.55 12.95 -1.96
CA TYR A 18 23.54 11.98 -1.49
C TYR A 18 24.49 11.59 -2.61
N SER A 19 25.80 11.56 -2.32
CA SER A 19 26.85 11.18 -3.27
C SER A 19 26.77 11.90 -4.62
N GLY A 20 26.43 13.20 -4.61
CA GLY A 20 26.31 14.03 -5.81
C GLY A 20 25.04 13.81 -6.64
N MET A 21 24.13 12.94 -6.20
CA MET A 21 22.83 12.71 -6.84
C MET A 21 21.72 13.39 -6.04
N SER A 22 20.70 13.87 -6.75
CA SER A 22 19.48 14.43 -6.16
C SER A 22 18.29 13.53 -6.52
N HIS A 23 17.60 13.05 -5.50
CA HIS A 23 16.41 12.22 -5.66
C HIS A 23 15.25 12.79 -4.86
N ARG A 24 14.06 12.81 -5.45
CA ARG A 24 12.85 13.27 -4.78
C ARG A 24 12.15 12.11 -4.10
N TYR A 25 11.78 12.28 -2.84
CA TYR A 25 11.06 11.29 -2.05
C TYR A 25 9.78 11.89 -1.48
N PHE A 26 8.73 11.09 -1.42
CA PHE A 26 7.62 11.31 -0.52
C PHE A 26 7.94 10.59 0.78
N VAL A 27 8.07 11.36 1.86
CA VAL A 27 8.36 10.83 3.20
C VAL A 27 7.12 11.01 4.05
N LYS A 28 6.51 9.91 4.42
CA LYS A 28 5.45 9.90 5.43
C LYS A 28 6.01 9.41 6.75
N CYS A 29 5.58 10.07 7.81
CA CYS A 29 5.74 9.51 9.15
C CYS A 29 4.43 8.83 9.48
N ARG A 30 4.49 7.58 9.94
CA ARG A 30 3.43 7.07 10.81
C ARG A 30 3.59 7.73 12.18
N GLN A 31 3.35 9.03 12.20
CA GLN A 31 2.88 9.68 13.41
C GLN A 31 1.49 9.12 13.62
N THR A 32 1.30 8.54 14.78
CA THR A 32 0.06 7.98 15.27
C THR A 32 -0.99 9.08 15.36
N GLY A 33 -1.58 9.41 14.21
CA GLY A 33 -2.76 10.24 14.15
C GLY A 33 -3.87 9.54 14.92
N TRP A 34 -4.74 10.34 15.55
CA TRP A 34 -5.92 9.84 16.25
C TRP A 34 -6.81 9.03 15.30
N ARG A 35 -6.63 7.71 15.29
CA ARG A 35 -7.58 6.75 14.74
C ARG A 35 -7.84 5.71 15.83
N SER A 36 -9.09 5.25 15.93
CA SER A 36 -9.53 4.31 16.97
C SER A 36 -8.72 3.01 16.99
N SER A 37 -8.19 2.56 15.84
CA SER A 37 -7.31 1.38 15.74
C SER A 37 -5.86 1.64 16.17
N SER A 38 -5.47 2.91 16.33
CA SER A 38 -4.11 3.34 16.68
C SER A 38 -3.97 3.67 18.17
N MET A 39 -5.06 3.53 18.93
CA MET A 39 -5.12 3.82 20.35
C MET A 39 -5.82 2.68 21.09
N SER A 40 -5.22 2.23 22.18
CA SER A 40 -5.87 1.38 23.18
C SER A 40 -6.00 2.15 24.49
N ILE A 41 -6.94 1.74 25.35
CA ILE A 41 -7.01 2.22 26.73
C ILE A 41 -6.51 1.08 27.61
N GLU A 42 -5.30 1.20 28.10
CA GLU A 42 -4.73 0.28 29.09
C GLU A 42 -4.64 0.98 30.45
N ASN A 43 -5.26 0.40 31.47
CA ASN A 43 -5.26 0.92 32.85
C ASN A 43 -5.68 2.40 32.96
N GLY A 44 -6.59 2.86 32.10
CA GLY A 44 -7.09 4.24 32.07
C GLY A 44 -6.21 5.24 31.31
N ASN A 45 -5.09 4.80 30.71
CA ASN A 45 -4.22 5.62 29.89
C ASN A 45 -4.41 5.30 28.40
N ILE A 46 -4.32 6.33 27.55
CA ILE A 46 -4.30 6.17 26.09
C ILE A 46 -2.91 5.68 25.69
N THR A 47 -2.80 4.42 25.28
CA THR A 47 -1.60 3.82 24.69
C THR A 47 -1.69 3.91 23.18
N VAL A 48 -0.56 4.23 22.55
CA VAL A 48 -0.45 4.34 21.10
C VAL A 48 0.03 3.01 20.55
N ASN A 49 -0.75 2.39 19.67
CA ASN A 49 -0.40 1.08 19.12
C ASN A 49 0.80 1.20 18.16
N PRO A 50 1.79 0.28 18.23
CA PRO A 50 2.87 0.21 17.25
C PRO A 50 2.33 0.03 15.81
N PRO A 51 3.04 0.54 14.79
CA PRO A 51 2.66 0.32 13.40
C PRO A 51 2.60 -1.17 13.06
N PHE A 52 1.66 -1.54 12.21
CA PHE A 52 1.56 -2.89 11.67
C PHE A 52 2.75 -3.19 10.76
N ILE A 53 3.46 -4.30 11.02
CA ILE A 53 4.60 -4.76 10.21
C ILE A 53 4.19 -5.00 8.74
N GLN A 54 2.92 -5.33 8.51
CA GLN A 54 2.32 -5.50 7.18
C GLN A 54 2.45 -4.22 6.34
N GLU A 55 2.38 -3.03 6.94
CA GLU A 55 2.53 -1.78 6.18
C GLU A 55 3.93 -1.66 5.57
N MET A 56 4.98 -1.95 6.34
CA MET A 56 6.35 -1.99 5.83
C MET A 56 6.49 -3.03 4.73
N PHE A 57 5.93 -4.22 4.94
CA PHE A 57 5.92 -5.29 3.96
C PHE A 57 5.26 -4.87 2.64
N ILE A 58 4.08 -4.27 2.66
CA ILE A 58 3.36 -3.86 1.45
C ILE A 58 4.13 -2.78 0.69
N TYR A 59 4.68 -1.77 1.37
CA TYR A 59 5.53 -0.78 0.69
C TYR A 59 6.75 -1.44 0.04
N LYS A 60 7.39 -2.39 0.72
CA LYS A 60 8.53 -3.12 0.16
C LYS A 60 8.11 -3.97 -1.03
N LEU A 61 7.00 -4.67 -0.95
CA LEU A 61 6.42 -5.45 -2.03
C LEU A 61 6.15 -4.56 -3.24
N PHE A 62 5.43 -3.44 -3.09
CA PHE A 62 5.14 -2.50 -4.17
C PHE A 62 6.40 -1.95 -4.85
N SER A 63 7.46 -1.71 -4.08
CA SER A 63 8.76 -1.35 -4.64
C SER A 63 9.39 -2.47 -5.47
N LEU A 64 9.23 -3.75 -5.09
CA LEU A 64 9.77 -4.89 -5.84
C LEU A 64 8.98 -5.18 -7.12
N ILE A 65 7.67 -4.96 -7.09
CA ILE A 65 6.77 -5.22 -8.23
C ILE A 65 6.47 -3.99 -9.10
N ASN A 66 7.17 -2.87 -8.86
CA ASN A 66 7.00 -1.59 -9.57
C ASN A 66 5.57 -1.02 -9.53
N VAL A 67 4.87 -1.19 -8.41
CA VAL A 67 3.55 -0.59 -8.13
C VAL A 67 3.66 0.66 -7.25
N GLY A 68 4.88 1.04 -6.91
CA GLY A 68 5.20 2.26 -6.21
C GLY A 68 6.65 2.66 -6.48
N GLY A 69 7.08 3.72 -5.80
CA GLY A 69 8.49 4.10 -5.82
C GLY A 69 9.36 3.11 -5.04
N GLU A 70 10.67 3.15 -5.31
CA GLU A 70 11.67 2.56 -4.44
C GLU A 70 11.45 3.00 -2.99
N VAL A 71 11.36 2.06 -2.05
CA VAL A 71 11.10 2.37 -0.64
C VAL A 71 12.33 2.22 0.24
N HIS A 72 12.47 3.14 1.18
CA HIS A 72 13.37 3.05 2.32
C HIS A 72 12.59 3.28 3.63
N PHE A 73 13.13 2.78 4.73
CA PHE A 73 12.60 2.99 6.08
C PHE A 73 13.63 3.75 6.92
N PRO A 74 13.69 5.10 6.82
CA PRO A 74 14.63 5.88 7.62
C PRO A 74 14.31 5.76 9.11
N LEU A 75 15.34 5.51 9.92
CA LEU A 75 15.21 5.54 11.38
C LEU A 75 15.93 6.77 11.91
N PRO A 76 15.26 7.63 12.68
CA PRO A 76 15.90 8.82 13.25
C PRO A 76 16.97 8.41 14.26
N MET A 77 18.00 9.23 14.38
CA MET A 77 18.98 9.14 15.47
C MET A 77 18.45 9.90 16.70
N THR A 78 17.23 9.55 17.15
CA THR A 78 16.56 10.18 18.29
C THR A 78 16.70 9.33 19.56
N PRO A 79 16.43 9.88 20.76
CA PRO A 79 16.41 9.13 22.00
C PRO A 79 15.50 7.89 21.91
N GLU A 80 15.88 6.80 22.60
CA GLU A 80 15.20 5.49 22.59
C GLU A 80 13.70 5.54 22.91
N SER A 81 13.24 6.61 23.56
CA SER A 81 11.84 6.82 23.94
C SER A 81 10.90 7.16 22.78
N LYS A 82 11.43 7.50 21.59
CA LYS A 82 10.63 7.74 20.39
C LYS A 82 11.08 6.82 19.26
N LYS A 83 10.22 5.87 18.90
CA LYS A 83 10.44 4.86 17.85
C LYS A 83 9.51 5.05 16.65
N PRO A 84 9.51 6.22 15.96
CA PRO A 84 8.61 6.45 14.83
C PRO A 84 9.02 5.62 13.62
N LEU A 85 8.04 5.13 12.88
CA LEU A 85 8.25 4.57 11.54
C LEU A 85 8.13 5.69 10.50
N TYR A 86 9.23 5.96 9.79
CA TYR A 86 9.22 6.74 8.57
C TYR A 86 9.26 5.83 7.35
N ILE A 87 8.48 6.18 6.33
CA ILE A 87 8.43 5.49 5.06
C ILE A 87 8.77 6.53 4.01
N ALA A 88 9.88 6.31 3.30
CA ALA A 88 10.34 7.18 2.23
C ALA A 88 10.20 6.43 0.91
N THR A 89 9.28 6.87 0.06
CA THR A 89 9.08 6.32 -1.28
C THR A 89 9.61 7.29 -2.32
N ARG A 90 10.44 6.79 -3.24
CA ARG A 90 10.98 7.59 -4.34
C ARG A 90 9.83 8.08 -5.20
N ASN A 91 9.89 9.35 -5.61
CA ASN A 91 8.84 9.95 -6.40
C ASN A 91 8.71 9.22 -7.75
N VAL A 92 7.50 8.76 -8.05
CA VAL A 92 7.11 8.20 -9.34
C VAL A 92 6.33 9.26 -10.11
N THR A 93 6.57 9.37 -11.41
CA THR A 93 5.76 10.26 -12.27
C THR A 93 4.55 9.47 -12.77
N PHE A 94 3.35 9.89 -12.38
CA PHE A 94 2.11 9.22 -12.75
C PHE A 94 0.93 10.19 -12.66
N THR A 95 -0.22 9.80 -13.23
CA THR A 95 -1.47 10.58 -13.12
C THR A 95 -2.34 9.97 -12.03
N LEU A 96 -2.78 10.79 -11.08
CA LEU A 96 -3.68 10.36 -10.00
C LEU A 96 -5.05 9.99 -10.55
N ALA A 97 -5.72 9.02 -9.93
CA ALA A 97 -7.04 8.58 -10.36
C ALA A 97 -8.09 9.70 -10.33
N LYS A 98 -7.98 10.65 -9.40
CA LYS A 98 -8.84 11.86 -9.35
C LYS A 98 -8.63 12.82 -10.54
N GLU A 99 -7.52 12.69 -11.26
CA GLU A 99 -7.16 13.52 -12.42
C GLU A 99 -7.39 12.79 -13.75
N LEU A 100 -7.69 11.49 -13.71
CA LEU A 100 -7.99 10.70 -14.90
C LEU A 100 -9.36 11.07 -15.48
N THR A 101 -9.47 10.93 -16.79
CA THR A 101 -10.71 11.10 -17.55
C THR A 101 -11.06 9.80 -18.26
N ARG A 102 -12.27 9.69 -18.81
CA ARG A 102 -12.67 8.54 -19.64
C ARG A 102 -11.75 8.32 -20.85
N ALA A 103 -11.06 9.36 -21.33
CA ALA A 103 -10.16 9.29 -22.48
C ALA A 103 -8.72 8.89 -22.11
N THR A 104 -8.31 9.10 -20.85
CA THR A 104 -6.93 8.91 -20.41
C THR A 104 -6.75 7.69 -19.51
N ILE A 105 -7.83 7.15 -18.95
CA ILE A 105 -7.78 6.02 -18.04
C ILE A 105 -7.42 4.71 -18.76
N ASN A 106 -6.49 3.96 -18.17
CA ASN A 106 -6.28 2.56 -18.49
C ASN A 106 -7.00 1.67 -17.47
N TYR A 107 -8.17 1.14 -17.83
CA TYR A 107 -8.97 0.30 -16.92
C TYR A 107 -8.30 -1.04 -16.60
N GLU A 108 -7.48 -1.60 -17.49
CA GLU A 108 -6.74 -2.83 -17.21
C GLU A 108 -5.73 -2.60 -16.09
N THR A 109 -5.02 -1.48 -16.15
CA THR A 109 -4.09 -1.05 -15.09
C THR A 109 -4.81 -0.80 -13.77
N ILE A 110 -5.95 -0.10 -13.78
CA ILE A 110 -6.71 0.13 -12.55
C ILE A 110 -7.29 -1.18 -12.00
N SER A 111 -7.58 -2.17 -12.85
CA SER A 111 -7.98 -3.50 -12.40
C SER A 111 -6.89 -4.19 -11.59
N LEU A 112 -5.61 -3.95 -11.89
CA LEU A 112 -4.49 -4.44 -11.08
C LEU A 112 -4.40 -3.75 -9.71
N VAL A 113 -4.71 -2.44 -9.65
CA VAL A 113 -4.83 -1.73 -8.36
C VAL A 113 -5.95 -2.33 -7.51
N TYR A 114 -7.10 -2.62 -8.12
CA TYR A 114 -8.22 -3.26 -7.42
C TYR A 114 -7.86 -4.66 -6.93
N PHE A 115 -7.20 -5.48 -7.76
CA PHE A 115 -6.69 -6.79 -7.37
C PHE A 115 -5.75 -6.70 -6.16
N LEU A 116 -4.78 -5.78 -6.19
CA LEU A 116 -3.84 -5.60 -5.08
C LEU A 116 -4.52 -5.09 -3.81
N GLN A 117 -5.48 -4.16 -3.92
CA GLN A 117 -6.28 -3.73 -2.77
C GLN A 117 -7.02 -4.93 -2.14
N PHE A 118 -7.62 -5.79 -2.97
CA PHE A 118 -8.38 -6.94 -2.51
C PHE A 118 -7.48 -8.01 -1.87
N ILE A 119 -6.48 -8.49 -2.59
CA ILE A 119 -5.65 -9.63 -2.16
C ILE A 119 -4.78 -9.30 -0.94
N LEU A 120 -4.35 -8.04 -0.81
CA LEU A 120 -3.58 -7.56 0.34
C LEU A 120 -4.48 -7.01 1.47
N SER A 121 -5.81 -7.04 1.29
CA SER A 121 -6.79 -6.53 2.25
C SER A 121 -6.54 -5.07 2.68
N LEU A 122 -6.36 -4.20 1.70
CA LEU A 122 -6.09 -2.77 1.89
C LEU A 122 -7.38 -1.95 1.92
N GLY A 123 -7.41 -0.97 2.81
CA GLY A 123 -8.42 0.08 2.86
C GLY A 123 -7.93 1.37 2.19
N ASP A 124 -8.88 2.25 1.87
CA ASP A 124 -8.62 3.62 1.41
C ASP A 124 -7.88 3.76 0.07
N VAL A 125 -7.70 2.69 -0.71
CA VAL A 125 -7.05 2.78 -2.03
C VAL A 125 -8.05 3.33 -3.06
N LEU A 126 -9.01 2.53 -3.53
CA LEU A 126 -9.99 2.95 -4.55
C LEU A 126 -11.02 3.97 -4.05
N THR A 127 -11.21 4.09 -2.73
CA THR A 127 -12.10 5.08 -2.12
C THR A 127 -11.45 6.44 -1.90
N ASN A 128 -10.23 6.65 -2.41
CA ASN A 128 -9.58 7.95 -2.43
C ASN A 128 -8.75 8.07 -3.72
N GLY A 129 -9.27 8.82 -4.69
CA GLY A 129 -8.59 9.03 -5.98
C GLY A 129 -7.22 9.73 -5.91
N ALA A 130 -6.78 10.18 -4.73
CA ALA A 130 -5.42 10.69 -4.50
C ALA A 130 -4.40 9.59 -4.09
N ASN A 131 -4.86 8.36 -3.84
CA ASN A 131 -4.02 7.28 -3.30
C ASN A 131 -3.51 6.31 -4.37
N TYR A 132 -4.00 6.41 -5.60
CA TYR A 132 -3.63 5.53 -6.70
C TYR A 132 -3.73 6.21 -8.06
N GLY A 133 -3.21 5.55 -9.09
CA GLY A 133 -3.26 6.01 -10.46
C GLY A 133 -2.48 5.10 -11.39
N HIS A 134 -2.02 5.64 -12.52
CA HIS A 134 -1.12 4.92 -13.42
C HIS A 134 -0.11 5.84 -14.11
N THR A 135 1.03 5.27 -14.51
CA THR A 135 2.03 5.95 -15.32
C THR A 135 1.54 6.10 -16.78
N ILE A 136 2.27 6.85 -17.60
CA ILE A 136 1.97 6.99 -19.03
C ILE A 136 2.21 5.69 -19.80
N GLU A 137 3.11 4.84 -19.32
CA GLU A 137 3.39 3.50 -19.83
C GLU A 137 2.33 2.47 -19.41
N GLY A 138 1.35 2.86 -18.58
CA GLY A 138 0.28 1.98 -18.12
C GLY A 138 0.65 1.09 -16.94
N HIS A 139 1.66 1.46 -16.14
CA HIS A 139 1.96 0.76 -14.89
C HIS A 139 1.08 1.26 -13.75
N PRO A 140 0.54 0.37 -12.90
CA PRO A 140 -0.28 0.79 -11.76
C PRO A 140 0.60 1.44 -10.70
N VAL A 141 0.06 2.45 -10.02
CA VAL A 141 0.76 3.12 -8.91
C VAL A 141 -0.19 3.24 -7.71
N ILE A 142 0.28 2.82 -6.54
CA ILE A 142 -0.38 3.02 -5.23
C ILE A 142 0.58 3.81 -4.34
N VAL A 143 0.12 4.97 -3.84
CA VAL A 143 0.96 5.88 -3.03
C VAL A 143 0.57 5.92 -1.55
N ASP A 144 -0.67 5.56 -1.22
CA ASP A 144 -1.09 5.42 0.17
C ASP A 144 -2.21 4.39 0.31
N PHE A 145 -2.34 3.84 1.52
CA PHE A 145 -3.32 2.82 1.87
C PHE A 145 -3.45 2.71 3.38
N CYS A 146 -4.52 2.07 3.83
CA CYS A 146 -4.68 1.64 5.22
C CYS A 146 -4.62 0.12 5.32
N ILE A 147 -3.92 -0.40 6.33
CA ILE A 147 -4.06 -1.81 6.72
C ILE A 147 -5.44 -1.98 7.36
N ILE A 148 -6.19 -2.99 6.91
CA ILE A 148 -7.42 -3.45 7.57
C ILE A 148 -7.01 -4.60 8.50
N PRO A 149 -6.93 -4.40 9.83
CA PRO A 149 -6.54 -5.45 10.74
C PRO A 149 -7.59 -6.57 10.75
N LYS A 150 -7.12 -7.82 10.69
CA LYS A 150 -7.92 -9.04 10.76
C LYS A 150 -7.18 -10.10 11.58
N ASP A 151 -7.94 -11.07 12.09
CA ASP A 151 -7.39 -12.22 12.82
C ASP A 151 -6.63 -13.16 11.87
N ASP A 152 -7.16 -13.36 10.66
CA ASP A 152 -6.51 -14.02 9.53
C ASP A 152 -6.87 -13.30 8.21
N TYR A 153 -6.10 -13.55 7.17
CA TYR A 153 -6.25 -12.91 5.86
C TYR A 153 -6.65 -13.89 4.77
N LEU A 154 -7.10 -15.11 5.13
CA LEU A 154 -7.65 -16.05 4.17
C LEU A 154 -8.97 -15.51 3.62
N LEU A 155 -9.12 -15.59 2.31
CA LEU A 155 -10.35 -15.14 1.65
C LEU A 155 -11.40 -16.23 1.73
N THR A 156 -12.62 -15.84 2.10
CA THR A 156 -13.79 -16.72 2.00
C THR A 156 -14.30 -16.80 0.56
N ASP A 157 -15.01 -17.88 0.23
CA ASP A 157 -15.69 -18.01 -1.08
C ASP A 157 -16.61 -16.83 -1.37
N GLU A 158 -17.26 -16.28 -0.34
CA GLU A 158 -18.10 -15.08 -0.45
C GLU A 158 -17.27 -13.88 -0.87
N GLN A 159 -16.13 -13.62 -0.23
CA GLN A 159 -15.25 -12.50 -0.57
C GLN A 159 -14.68 -12.64 -1.99
N ILE A 160 -14.31 -13.86 -2.39
CA ILE A 160 -13.85 -14.16 -3.75
C ILE A 160 -14.99 -13.89 -4.75
N SER A 161 -16.20 -14.36 -4.45
CA SER A 161 -17.38 -14.11 -5.27
C SER A 161 -17.67 -12.61 -5.40
N THR A 162 -17.62 -11.86 -4.31
CA THR A 162 -17.79 -10.40 -4.28
C THR A 162 -16.77 -9.71 -5.18
N PHE A 163 -15.49 -10.10 -5.13
CA PHE A 163 -14.45 -9.52 -5.98
C PHE A 163 -14.77 -9.64 -7.48
N TRP A 164 -15.33 -10.78 -7.89
CA TRP A 164 -15.64 -11.06 -9.30
C TRP A 164 -16.97 -10.48 -9.76
N ASN A 165 -17.98 -10.48 -8.89
CA ASN A 165 -19.37 -10.29 -9.30
C ASN A 165 -19.97 -8.95 -8.85
N GLU A 166 -19.43 -8.33 -7.80
CA GLU A 166 -20.02 -7.11 -7.26
C GLU A 166 -19.44 -5.82 -7.86
N LYS A 167 -20.16 -4.72 -7.60
CA LYS A 167 -19.72 -3.39 -8.00
C LYS A 167 -18.48 -2.97 -7.23
N VAL A 168 -17.43 -2.60 -7.97
CA VAL A 168 -16.23 -2.04 -7.37
C VAL A 168 -16.56 -0.72 -6.67
N HIS A 169 -16.37 -0.68 -5.35
CA HIS A 169 -16.48 0.53 -4.56
C HIS A 169 -15.29 1.46 -4.85
N CYS A 170 -15.56 2.55 -5.56
CA CYS A 170 -14.57 3.55 -5.94
C CYS A 170 -15.16 4.95 -5.82
N THR A 171 -14.35 5.95 -5.45
CA THR A 171 -14.80 7.35 -5.39
C THR A 171 -15.27 7.90 -6.73
N SER A 172 -14.71 7.38 -7.83
CA SER A 172 -15.10 7.80 -9.16
C SER A 172 -16.10 6.82 -9.76
N GLN A 173 -17.30 7.32 -10.04
CA GLN A 173 -18.36 6.52 -10.66
C GLN A 173 -17.94 5.96 -12.02
N PHE A 174 -17.28 6.75 -12.87
CA PHE A 174 -16.89 6.27 -14.20
C PHE A 174 -15.78 5.19 -14.12
N ILE A 175 -14.90 5.29 -13.12
CA ILE A 175 -13.88 4.25 -12.87
C ILE A 175 -14.55 2.96 -12.43
N SER A 176 -15.48 3.05 -11.47
CA SER A 176 -16.30 1.90 -11.04
C SER A 176 -17.01 1.23 -12.22
N GLU A 177 -17.72 2.02 -13.05
CA GLU A 177 -18.41 1.52 -14.25
C GLU A 177 -17.45 0.83 -15.23
N GLY A 178 -16.30 1.45 -15.53
CA GLY A 178 -15.34 0.87 -16.46
C GLY A 178 -14.72 -0.44 -15.95
N LEU A 179 -14.44 -0.55 -14.65
CA LEU A 179 -13.94 -1.78 -14.04
C LEU A 179 -14.97 -2.92 -14.03
N GLN A 180 -16.26 -2.58 -13.91
CA GLN A 180 -17.35 -3.55 -14.03
C GLN A 180 -17.55 -4.05 -15.46
N ASN A 181 -17.26 -3.19 -16.46
CA ASN A 181 -17.42 -3.53 -17.87
C ASN A 181 -16.29 -4.41 -18.43
N ILE A 182 -15.20 -4.63 -17.68
CA ILE A 182 -14.17 -5.60 -18.07
C ILE A 182 -14.73 -7.02 -17.85
N PRO A 183 -14.83 -7.86 -18.89
CA PRO A 183 -15.26 -9.25 -18.74
C PRO A 183 -14.38 -10.01 -17.75
N LYS A 184 -14.97 -10.95 -17.00
CA LYS A 184 -14.27 -11.72 -15.97
C LYS A 184 -13.02 -12.41 -16.53
N GLU A 185 -13.14 -13.06 -17.69
CA GLU A 185 -12.07 -13.80 -18.34
C GLU A 185 -10.90 -12.88 -18.71
N ARG A 186 -11.20 -11.66 -19.14
CA ARG A 186 -10.18 -10.64 -19.44
C ARG A 186 -9.50 -10.16 -18.16
N LYS A 187 -10.26 -9.93 -17.09
CA LYS A 187 -9.71 -9.56 -15.78
C LYS A 187 -8.79 -10.65 -15.22
N GLU A 188 -9.18 -11.93 -15.34
CA GLU A 188 -8.34 -13.08 -14.98
C GLU A 188 -7.05 -13.13 -15.80
N GLU A 189 -7.12 -12.89 -17.10
CA GLU A 189 -5.94 -12.85 -17.97
C GLU A 189 -4.96 -11.74 -17.54
N ILE A 190 -5.47 -10.53 -17.30
CA ILE A 190 -4.68 -9.37 -16.84
C ILE A 190 -3.99 -9.69 -15.51
N ILE A 191 -4.73 -10.22 -14.53
CA ILE A 191 -4.21 -10.55 -13.20
C ILE A 191 -3.15 -11.66 -13.30
N ARG A 192 -3.44 -12.73 -14.03
CA ARG A 192 -2.51 -13.86 -14.20
C ARG A 192 -1.20 -13.42 -14.85
N LYS A 193 -1.28 -12.59 -15.89
CA LYS A 193 -0.12 -12.02 -16.56
C LYS A 193 0.70 -11.17 -15.58
N ALA A 194 0.05 -10.31 -14.81
CA ALA A 194 0.73 -9.48 -13.81
C ALA A 194 1.41 -10.32 -12.71
N ILE A 195 0.76 -11.36 -12.19
CA ILE A 195 1.36 -12.28 -11.20
C ILE A 195 2.67 -12.88 -11.73
N GLN A 196 2.69 -13.28 -13.01
CA GLN A 196 3.88 -13.83 -13.66
C GLN A 196 4.96 -12.78 -13.89
N GLU A 197 4.60 -11.62 -14.46
CA GLU A 197 5.54 -10.53 -14.76
C GLU A 197 6.17 -9.95 -13.50
N TRP A 198 5.40 -9.81 -12.43
CA TRP A 198 5.88 -9.37 -11.12
C TRP A 198 6.66 -10.44 -10.38
N LYS A 199 6.61 -11.69 -10.83
CA LYS A 199 7.14 -12.85 -10.09
C LYS A 199 6.63 -12.82 -8.65
N LEU A 200 5.31 -12.67 -8.51
CA LEU A 200 4.70 -12.18 -7.26
C LEU A 200 5.08 -13.01 -6.04
N PHE A 201 5.14 -14.34 -6.15
CA PHE A 201 5.55 -15.22 -5.04
C PHE A 201 6.98 -14.93 -4.57
N GLU A 202 7.93 -14.78 -5.50
CA GLU A 202 9.32 -14.44 -5.20
C GLU A 202 9.43 -13.05 -4.55
N ALA A 203 8.62 -12.09 -5.03
CA ALA A 203 8.56 -10.75 -4.47
C ALA A 203 7.97 -10.71 -3.06
N LEU A 204 6.95 -11.53 -2.77
CA LEU A 204 6.39 -11.71 -1.42
C LEU A 204 7.45 -12.22 -0.46
N ASP A 205 8.18 -13.28 -0.83
CA ASP A 205 9.24 -13.85 0.02
C ASP A 205 10.38 -12.85 0.25
N GLN A 206 10.82 -12.15 -0.80
CA GLN A 206 11.88 -11.14 -0.70
C GLN A 206 11.47 -9.95 0.18
N ALA A 207 10.22 -9.47 0.05
CA ALA A 207 9.71 -8.39 0.89
C ALA A 207 9.65 -8.81 2.36
N LYS A 208 9.21 -10.04 2.62
CA LYS A 208 9.15 -10.62 3.96
C LYS A 208 10.54 -10.70 4.60
N ILE A 209 11.50 -11.33 3.92
CA ILE A 209 12.89 -11.48 4.40
C ILE A 209 13.49 -10.11 4.72
N TYR A 210 13.33 -9.14 3.80
CA TYR A 210 13.84 -7.80 4.00
C TYR A 210 13.26 -7.14 5.26
N VAL A 211 11.94 -7.21 5.46
CA VAL A 211 11.29 -6.56 6.60
C VAL A 211 11.62 -7.26 7.92
N GLU A 212 11.65 -8.59 7.96
CA GLU A 212 12.05 -9.35 9.15
C GLU A 212 13.48 -9.01 9.57
N GLN A 213 14.42 -9.00 8.60
CA GLN A 213 15.80 -8.63 8.86
C GLN A 213 15.91 -7.18 9.35
N PHE A 214 15.23 -6.24 8.67
CA PHE A 214 15.26 -4.82 9.05
C PHE A 214 14.72 -4.58 10.47
N VAL A 215 13.61 -5.23 10.84
CA VAL A 215 13.03 -5.10 12.19
C VAL A 215 13.96 -5.72 13.23
N ALA A 216 14.52 -6.91 12.97
CA ALA A 216 15.42 -7.58 13.91
C ALA A 216 16.70 -6.76 14.17
N GLU A 217 17.30 -6.18 13.12
CA GLU A 217 18.49 -5.32 13.24
C GLU A 217 18.21 -4.00 13.99
N ASN A 218 16.94 -3.60 14.11
CA ASN A 218 16.53 -2.30 14.64
C ASN A 218 15.52 -2.39 15.79
N GLU A 219 15.40 -3.51 16.50
CA GLU A 219 14.42 -3.73 17.59
C GLU A 219 14.48 -2.67 18.71
N HIS A 220 15.67 -2.13 18.96
CA HIS A 220 15.90 -1.08 19.95
C HIS A 220 15.41 0.31 19.47
N ARG A 221 15.14 0.48 18.17
CA ARG A 221 14.76 1.77 17.52
C ARG A 221 13.40 1.76 16.85
N LEU A 222 12.85 0.57 16.61
CA LEU A 222 11.56 0.38 15.96
C LEU A 222 10.77 -0.70 16.71
N GLU A 223 9.53 -0.39 17.01
CA GLU A 223 8.55 -1.33 17.53
C GLU A 223 7.44 -1.50 16.50
N VAL A 224 7.01 -2.74 16.26
CA VAL A 224 5.97 -3.08 15.30
C VAL A 224 5.01 -4.10 15.89
N SER A 225 3.81 -4.17 15.35
CA SER A 225 2.77 -5.14 15.72
C SER A 225 2.35 -5.99 14.51
N GLY A 226 1.67 -7.11 14.77
CA GLY A 226 1.07 -7.96 13.74
C GLY A 226 1.88 -9.20 13.36
N ASP A 227 1.20 -10.21 12.82
CA ASP A 227 1.82 -11.44 12.31
C ASP A 227 2.14 -11.33 10.81
N LEU A 228 3.40 -11.09 10.49
CA LEU A 228 3.86 -11.05 9.10
C LEU A 228 3.88 -12.45 8.45
N ASN A 229 4.21 -13.49 9.22
CA ASN A 229 4.32 -14.85 8.69
C ASN A 229 2.96 -15.39 8.27
N GLY A 230 1.97 -15.28 9.16
CA GLY A 230 0.58 -15.60 8.86
C GLY A 230 0.06 -14.79 7.68
N TYR A 231 0.26 -13.47 7.70
CA TYR A 231 -0.19 -12.58 6.62
C TYR A 231 0.34 -12.98 5.23
N VAL A 232 1.64 -13.24 5.10
CA VAL A 232 2.25 -13.62 3.82
C VAL A 232 1.76 -15.00 3.37
N LYS A 233 1.66 -15.96 4.30
CA LYS A 233 1.15 -17.30 4.01
C LYS A 233 -0.30 -17.26 3.50
N ASP A 234 -1.15 -16.45 4.12
CA ASP A 234 -2.54 -16.32 3.72
C ASP A 234 -2.65 -15.70 2.33
N ILE A 235 -1.88 -14.63 2.05
CA ILE A 235 -1.81 -14.03 0.70
C ILE A 235 -1.36 -15.05 -0.34
N GLN A 236 -0.28 -15.79 -0.08
CA GLN A 236 0.20 -16.83 -0.99
C GLN A 236 -0.86 -17.90 -1.24
N THR A 237 -1.62 -18.28 -0.21
CA THR A 237 -2.72 -19.23 -0.32
C THR A 237 -3.85 -18.68 -1.19
N ASN A 238 -4.20 -17.40 -1.02
CA ASN A 238 -5.27 -16.75 -1.77
C ASN A 238 -4.95 -16.53 -3.26
N ILE A 239 -3.67 -16.48 -3.63
CA ILE A 239 -3.22 -16.28 -5.03
C ILE A 239 -3.18 -17.61 -5.80
N ASN A 240 -2.94 -18.73 -5.11
CA ASN A 240 -2.86 -20.08 -5.69
C ASN A 240 -4.24 -20.60 -6.10
#